data_AF-A0A853FEY9-F1
#
_entry.id   AF-A0A853FEY9-F1
#
_cell.length_a   1.000
_cell.length_b   1.000
_cell.length_c   1.000
_cell.angle_alpha   90.00
_cell.angle_beta   90.00
_cell.angle_gamma   90.00
#
_symmetry.space_group_name_H-M   'P 1'
#
loop_
_entity.id
_entity.type
_entity.pdbx_description
1 polymer ?
#
loop_
_entity_poly.entity_id
_entity_poly.type
_entity_poly.pdbx_seq_one_letter_code
_entity_poly.pdbx_strand_id
1 'polypeptide(L)'
;MTETRPEMTAAEFEAAASYQHPGWCATGESFVHVPAVMQIEGWDLYGHPGNDQLTEPQRALMMWSDLVGQVSNGGFTQFIDNYRVSLKLAYRLIALLDWPELMARFDPAFRERAGDPEAPVARIVPNLNDEPEKWAASRARLIRHLAKQGKSWWQPVTQRDIAWVEARNEDWQLQIKYQAAVVRGELTSGGEAVFDFVPPDEDASNAFDDWLYAPETKAASLEAIRAFALANRDALCRLRD
;
A
#
# COMPACT_ATOMS: atom_id res chain seq x y z
N MET A 1 18.15 11.79 -17.81
CA MET A 1 16.95 11.66 -16.98
C MET A 1 15.82 12.35 -17.70
N THR A 2 14.66 11.71 -17.79
CA THR A 2 13.44 12.34 -18.31
C THR A 2 13.07 13.51 -17.42
N GLU A 3 12.67 14.63 -18.00
CA GLU A 3 12.20 15.78 -17.21
C GLU A 3 10.81 15.47 -16.67
N THR A 4 10.73 15.17 -15.38
CA THR A 4 9.48 14.80 -14.68
C THR A 4 8.87 15.96 -13.92
N ARG A 5 9.55 17.11 -13.83
CA ARG A 5 9.08 18.27 -13.06
C ARG A 5 8.08 19.08 -13.88
N PRO A 6 6.84 19.27 -13.40
CA PRO A 6 5.87 20.14 -14.04
C PRO A 6 6.37 21.59 -14.08
N GLU A 7 6.00 22.32 -15.15
CA GLU A 7 6.16 23.77 -15.21
C GLU A 7 5.04 24.44 -14.43
N MET A 8 5.39 25.32 -13.50
CA MET A 8 4.43 26.00 -12.62
C MET A 8 4.83 27.46 -12.44
N THR A 9 3.86 28.35 -12.35
CA THR A 9 4.06 29.68 -11.76
C THR A 9 4.21 29.55 -10.24
N ALA A 10 4.71 30.60 -9.58
CA ALA A 10 4.78 30.63 -8.12
C ALA A 10 3.40 30.41 -7.46
N ALA A 11 2.32 30.95 -8.05
CA ALA A 11 0.97 30.78 -7.54
C ALA A 11 0.44 29.34 -7.72
N GLU A 12 0.72 28.72 -8.87
CA GLU A 12 0.38 27.31 -9.11
C GLU A 12 1.12 26.39 -8.13
N PHE A 13 2.39 26.68 -7.86
CA PHE A 13 3.18 25.93 -6.88
C PHE A 13 2.61 26.05 -5.46
N GLU A 14 2.32 27.27 -4.98
CA GLU A 14 1.74 27.46 -3.64
C GLU A 14 0.38 26.77 -3.50
N ALA A 15 -0.45 26.81 -4.55
CA ALA A 15 -1.74 26.12 -4.58
C ALA A 15 -1.56 24.59 -4.50
N ALA A 16 -0.60 24.03 -5.24
CA ALA A 16 -0.28 22.61 -5.20
C ALA A 16 0.31 22.18 -3.84
N ALA A 17 1.21 22.98 -3.27
CA ALA A 17 1.84 22.72 -1.97
C ALA A 17 0.85 22.80 -0.80
N SER A 18 -0.24 23.55 -0.97
CA SER A 18 -1.27 23.72 0.05
C SER A 18 -2.55 22.92 -0.25
N TYR A 19 -2.53 22.07 -1.28
CA TYR A 19 -3.71 21.29 -1.67
C TYR A 19 -4.01 20.20 -0.65
N GLN A 20 -5.27 20.12 -0.24
CA GLN A 20 -5.79 19.07 0.62
C GLN A 20 -7.13 18.56 0.08
N HIS A 21 -7.28 17.24 0.01
CA HIS A 21 -8.59 16.63 -0.21
C HIS A 21 -9.40 16.63 1.11
N PRO A 22 -10.67 17.06 1.10
CA PRO A 22 -11.52 17.02 2.29
C PRO A 22 -11.56 15.61 2.92
N GLY A 23 -11.25 15.52 4.22
CA GLY A 23 -11.30 14.28 4.99
C GLY A 23 -10.02 13.42 4.97
N TRP A 24 -9.00 13.82 4.23
CA TRP A 24 -7.74 13.09 4.08
C TRP A 24 -6.53 13.92 4.55
N CYS A 25 -5.41 13.24 4.80
CA CYS A 25 -4.12 13.90 4.97
C CYS A 25 -3.73 14.64 3.69
N ALA A 26 -2.96 15.73 3.80
CA ALA A 26 -2.29 16.30 2.64
C ALA A 26 -1.26 15.27 2.14
N THR A 27 -1.25 14.97 0.84
CA THR A 27 -0.36 13.93 0.27
C THR A 27 0.69 14.50 -0.69
N GLY A 28 0.54 15.75 -1.14
CA GLY A 28 1.43 16.34 -2.15
C GLY A 28 1.27 15.72 -3.54
N GLU A 29 0.19 14.95 -3.76
CA GLU A 29 -0.11 14.29 -5.02
C GLU A 29 -0.17 15.22 -6.23
N SER A 30 -0.44 16.52 -6.02
CA SER A 30 -0.42 17.52 -7.09
C SER A 30 0.95 17.67 -7.79
N PHE A 31 2.03 17.15 -7.21
CA PHE A 31 3.37 17.11 -7.81
C PHE A 31 3.72 15.76 -8.46
N VAL A 32 2.88 14.74 -8.27
CA VAL A 32 3.09 13.36 -8.74
C VAL A 32 2.07 12.97 -9.81
N HIS A 33 0.78 13.26 -9.57
CA HIS A 33 -0.32 13.01 -10.51
C HIS A 33 -0.39 14.11 -11.58
N VAL A 34 0.72 14.31 -12.30
CA VAL A 34 0.85 15.25 -13.41
C VAL A 34 1.23 14.52 -14.69
N PRO A 35 0.86 15.03 -15.88
CA PRO A 35 1.15 14.36 -17.14
C PRO A 35 2.63 14.03 -17.36
N ALA A 36 3.54 14.90 -16.87
CA ALA A 36 5.00 14.71 -16.98
C ALA A 36 5.51 13.47 -16.24
N VAL A 37 4.78 13.00 -15.22
CA VAL A 37 5.11 11.79 -14.44
C VAL A 37 4.28 10.61 -14.93
N MET A 38 2.96 10.78 -15.07
CA MET A 38 2.01 9.68 -15.35
C MET A 38 2.20 9.03 -16.74
N GLN A 39 2.90 9.69 -17.66
CA GLN A 39 3.23 9.14 -18.98
C GLN A 39 4.45 8.21 -18.97
N ILE A 40 5.19 8.13 -17.86
CA ILE A 40 6.38 7.29 -17.72
C ILE A 40 5.93 5.87 -17.34
N GLU A 41 6.27 4.87 -18.15
CA GLU A 41 5.89 3.48 -17.86
C GLU A 41 6.42 3.02 -16.49
N GLY A 42 5.51 2.54 -15.63
CA GLY A 42 5.80 2.06 -14.27
C GLY A 42 6.38 3.13 -13.34
N TRP A 43 5.93 4.38 -13.47
CA TRP A 43 6.24 5.47 -12.54
C TRP A 43 5.77 5.17 -11.10
N ASP A 44 4.67 4.44 -10.97
CA ASP A 44 3.96 4.07 -9.75
C ASP A 44 4.45 2.75 -9.11
N LEU A 45 5.45 2.09 -9.72
CA LEU A 45 5.95 0.79 -9.27
C LEU A 45 7.38 0.92 -8.70
N TYR A 46 7.54 0.84 -7.39
CA TYR A 46 8.87 0.87 -6.77
C TYR A 46 9.73 -0.31 -7.24
N GLY A 47 10.96 -0.01 -7.65
CA GLY A 47 11.88 -0.97 -8.27
C GLY A 47 11.73 -1.10 -9.79
N HIS A 48 10.75 -0.42 -10.40
CA HIS A 48 10.66 -0.27 -11.84
C HIS A 48 11.56 0.87 -12.33
N PRO A 49 12.22 0.74 -13.50
CA PRO A 49 13.06 1.80 -14.07
C PRO A 49 12.34 3.13 -14.34
N GLY A 50 11.01 3.09 -14.49
CA GLY A 50 10.17 4.29 -14.58
C GLY A 50 10.16 5.09 -13.28
N ASN A 51 9.93 4.43 -12.15
CA ASN A 51 9.96 5.06 -10.83
C ASN A 51 11.32 5.71 -10.51
N ASP A 52 12.42 5.10 -10.96
CA ASP A 52 13.77 5.64 -10.77
C ASP A 52 14.05 6.91 -11.60
N GLN A 53 13.17 7.27 -12.54
CA GLN A 53 13.26 8.55 -13.27
C GLN A 53 12.67 9.73 -12.50
N LEU A 54 11.83 9.47 -11.48
CA LEU A 54 11.23 10.52 -10.66
C LEU A 54 12.30 11.13 -9.75
N THR A 55 12.14 12.42 -9.45
CA THR A 55 12.99 13.04 -8.43
C THR A 55 12.74 12.42 -7.06
N GLU A 56 13.74 12.44 -6.20
CA GLU A 56 13.61 11.83 -4.88
C GLU A 56 12.45 12.43 -4.05
N PRO A 57 12.19 13.76 -4.08
CA PRO A 57 10.99 14.33 -3.47
C PRO A 57 9.67 13.86 -4.08
N GLN A 58 9.59 13.63 -5.40
CA GLN A 58 8.39 13.04 -6.02
C GLN A 58 8.14 11.63 -5.51
N ARG A 59 9.19 10.82 -5.38
CA ARG A 59 9.09 9.45 -4.83
C ARG A 59 8.68 9.45 -3.35
N ALA A 60 9.15 10.43 -2.56
CA ALA A 60 8.75 10.59 -1.17
C ALA A 60 7.27 10.94 -1.02
N LEU A 61 6.77 11.91 -1.81
CA LEU A 61 5.34 12.26 -1.82
C LEU A 61 4.45 11.12 -2.30
N MET A 62 4.93 10.35 -3.28
CA MET A 62 4.23 9.15 -3.74
C MET A 62 4.17 8.08 -2.64
N MET A 63 5.29 7.80 -1.94
CA MET A 63 5.32 6.82 -0.84
C MET A 63 4.45 7.25 0.34
N TRP A 64 4.38 8.56 0.59
CA TRP A 64 3.48 9.12 1.58
C TRP A 64 2.00 8.93 1.20
N SER A 65 1.63 9.27 -0.04
CA SER A 65 0.28 9.03 -0.58
C SER A 65 -0.09 7.55 -0.48
N ASP A 66 0.82 6.67 -0.87
CA ASP A 66 0.67 5.23 -0.78
C ASP A 66 0.47 4.76 0.66
N LEU A 67 1.30 5.21 1.60
CA LEU A 67 1.16 4.87 3.02
C LEU A 67 -0.23 5.27 3.53
N VAL A 68 -0.65 6.51 3.27
CA VAL A 68 -1.99 7.01 3.63
C VAL A 68 -3.10 6.21 2.94
N GLY A 69 -2.91 5.74 1.71
CA GLY A 69 -3.89 4.91 1.01
C GLY A 69 -3.97 3.48 1.58
N GLN A 70 -2.83 2.83 1.80
CA GLN A 70 -2.77 1.45 2.28
C GLN A 70 -3.30 1.32 3.70
N VAL A 71 -2.93 2.24 4.59
CA VAL A 71 -3.39 2.22 5.98
C VAL A 71 -4.91 2.42 6.05
N SER A 72 -5.48 3.26 5.17
CA SER A 72 -6.94 3.47 5.13
C SER A 72 -7.69 2.22 4.69
N ASN A 73 -7.07 1.39 3.87
CA ASN A 73 -7.71 0.21 3.27
C ASN A 73 -7.61 -1.03 4.16
N GLY A 74 -6.51 -1.21 4.88
CA GLY A 74 -6.26 -2.41 5.68
C GLY A 74 -5.16 -2.25 6.72
N GLY A 75 -4.94 -1.04 7.20
CA GLY A 75 -4.01 -0.73 8.27
C GLY A 75 -2.54 -0.80 7.87
N PHE A 76 -1.66 -0.56 8.84
CA PHE A 76 -0.21 -0.60 8.63
C PHE A 76 0.28 -1.96 8.11
N THR A 77 -0.42 -3.04 8.45
CA THR A 77 -0.11 -4.39 7.94
C THR A 77 -0.23 -4.46 6.42
N GLN A 78 -1.29 -3.89 5.85
CA GLN A 78 -1.46 -3.87 4.39
C GLN A 78 -0.32 -3.11 3.71
N PHE A 79 0.17 -2.03 4.31
CA PHE A 79 1.36 -1.31 3.82
C PHE A 79 2.60 -2.22 3.81
N ILE A 80 2.90 -2.90 4.91
CA ILE A 80 4.07 -3.79 4.99
C ILE A 80 3.99 -4.95 3.98
N ASP A 81 2.82 -5.55 3.82
CA ASP A 81 2.61 -6.67 2.90
C ASP A 81 2.79 -6.25 1.44
N ASN A 82 2.20 -5.11 1.04
CA ASN A 82 2.26 -4.62 -0.34
C ASN A 82 3.66 -4.16 -0.74
N TYR A 83 4.44 -3.62 0.21
CA TYR A 83 5.81 -3.17 -0.03
C TYR A 83 6.88 -4.16 0.40
N ARG A 84 6.56 -5.44 0.64
CA ARG A 84 7.48 -6.47 1.15
C ARG A 84 8.86 -6.54 0.48
N VAL A 85 8.93 -6.29 -0.84
CA VAL A 85 10.19 -6.32 -1.62
C VAL A 85 10.91 -4.96 -1.66
N SER A 86 10.26 -3.90 -1.19
CA SER A 86 10.70 -2.52 -1.24
C SER A 86 10.70 -1.84 0.14
N LEU A 87 10.58 -2.59 1.24
CA LEU A 87 10.45 -2.06 2.60
C LEU A 87 11.57 -1.10 3.00
N LYS A 88 12.82 -1.43 2.63
CA LYS A 88 13.99 -0.56 2.90
C LYS A 88 13.84 0.78 2.19
N LEU A 89 13.41 0.75 0.94
CA LEU A 89 13.17 1.95 0.16
C LEU A 89 11.98 2.75 0.72
N ALA A 90 10.90 2.08 1.11
CA ALA A 90 9.73 2.69 1.70
C ALA A 90 10.07 3.46 2.98
N TYR A 91 10.78 2.80 3.90
CA TYR A 91 11.25 3.44 5.14
C TYR A 91 12.10 4.67 4.85
N ARG A 92 13.08 4.55 3.96
CA ARG A 92 13.96 5.66 3.55
C ARG A 92 13.15 6.84 3.00
N LEU A 93 12.19 6.58 2.12
CA LEU A 93 11.37 7.62 1.49
C LEU A 93 10.44 8.33 2.49
N ILE A 94 9.85 7.60 3.44
CA ILE A 94 9.06 8.22 4.52
C ILE A 94 9.94 9.09 5.42
N ALA A 95 11.16 8.63 5.75
CA ALA A 95 12.09 9.40 6.55
C ALA A 95 12.54 10.72 5.87
N LEU A 96 12.50 10.80 4.54
CA LEU A 96 12.84 12.02 3.80
C LEU A 96 11.86 13.17 4.03
N LEU A 97 10.61 12.88 4.44
CA LEU A 97 9.63 13.93 4.75
C LEU A 97 10.08 14.83 5.91
N ASP A 98 11.07 14.38 6.70
CA ASP A 98 11.65 15.11 7.83
C ASP A 98 10.57 15.61 8.81
N TRP A 99 9.53 14.80 9.02
CA TRP A 99 8.46 15.05 9.97
C TRP A 99 8.70 14.23 11.24
N PRO A 100 9.21 14.84 12.33
CA PRO A 100 9.67 14.07 13.50
C PRO A 100 8.56 13.29 14.19
N GLU A 101 7.35 13.86 14.27
CA GLU A 101 6.21 13.18 14.88
C GLU A 101 5.78 11.95 14.07
N LEU A 102 5.77 12.05 12.73
CA LEU A 102 5.53 10.90 11.86
C LEU A 102 6.55 9.80 12.15
N MET A 103 7.85 10.11 12.16
CA MET A 103 8.89 9.12 12.39
C MET A 103 8.85 8.51 13.80
N ALA A 104 8.45 9.28 14.81
CA ALA A 104 8.29 8.79 16.18
C ALA A 104 7.18 7.73 16.32
N ARG A 105 6.24 7.66 15.37
CA ARG A 105 5.17 6.64 15.32
C ARG A 105 5.43 5.58 14.27
N PHE A 106 5.94 5.98 13.11
CA PHE A 106 6.23 5.10 11.98
C PHE A 106 7.38 4.13 12.28
N ASP A 107 8.49 4.57 12.87
CA ASP A 107 9.63 3.68 13.16
C ASP A 107 9.26 2.55 14.12
N PRO A 108 8.56 2.79 15.26
CA PRO A 108 8.07 1.70 16.10
C PRO A 108 7.13 0.73 15.38
N ALA A 109 6.14 1.23 14.64
CA ALA A 109 5.20 0.39 13.87
C ALA A 109 5.92 -0.43 12.80
N PHE A 110 6.88 0.18 12.09
CA PHE A 110 7.71 -0.49 11.10
C PHE A 110 8.59 -1.56 11.75
N ARG A 111 9.25 -1.28 12.86
CA ARG A 111 10.09 -2.27 13.57
C ARG A 111 9.28 -3.43 14.12
N GLU A 112 8.08 -3.16 14.59
CA GLU A 112 7.13 -4.18 15.05
C GLU A 112 6.77 -5.16 13.93
N ARG A 113 6.53 -4.65 12.70
CA ARG A 113 6.02 -5.47 11.58
C ARG A 113 7.09 -5.91 10.57
N ALA A 114 8.24 -5.26 10.51
CA ALA A 114 9.30 -5.51 9.51
C ALA A 114 10.72 -5.60 10.09
N GLY A 115 10.89 -5.42 11.41
CA GLY A 115 12.20 -5.52 12.05
C GLY A 115 13.13 -4.34 11.74
N ASP A 116 14.40 -4.62 11.46
CA ASP A 116 15.41 -3.58 11.27
C ASP A 116 15.19 -2.81 9.94
N PRO A 117 15.03 -1.48 9.94
CA PRO A 117 14.93 -0.68 8.71
C PRO A 117 16.10 -0.83 7.73
N GLU A 118 17.29 -1.21 8.20
CA GLU A 118 18.44 -1.42 7.32
C GLU A 118 18.42 -2.78 6.60
N ALA A 119 17.72 -3.75 7.15
CA ALA A 119 17.54 -5.09 6.59
C ALA A 119 16.11 -5.60 6.90
N PRO A 120 15.08 -4.92 6.38
CA PRO A 120 13.71 -5.20 6.78
C PRO A 120 13.24 -6.50 6.17
N VAL A 121 12.63 -7.32 7.01
CA VAL A 121 11.97 -8.55 6.62
C VAL A 121 10.58 -8.45 7.17
N ALA A 122 9.58 -8.37 6.28
CA ALA A 122 8.19 -8.46 6.70
C ALA A 122 8.06 -9.64 7.66
N ARG A 123 7.59 -9.39 8.88
CA ARG A 123 7.27 -10.44 9.84
C ARG A 123 6.00 -11.10 9.33
N ILE A 124 6.19 -11.97 8.35
CA ILE A 124 5.15 -12.78 7.76
C ILE A 124 4.64 -13.69 8.87
N VAL A 125 3.35 -13.60 9.18
CA VAL A 125 2.67 -14.62 9.96
C VAL A 125 2.82 -15.95 9.19
N PRO A 126 3.54 -16.96 9.71
CA PRO A 126 3.79 -18.18 8.97
C PRO A 126 2.48 -18.91 8.69
N ASN A 127 2.35 -19.49 7.50
CA ASN A 127 1.13 -20.20 7.12
C ASN A 127 1.48 -21.58 6.58
N LEU A 128 1.35 -22.61 7.43
CA LEU A 128 1.28 -24.03 7.04
C LEU A 128 0.49 -24.83 8.09
N ASN A 129 -0.56 -25.54 7.67
CA ASN A 129 -0.74 -26.95 8.04
C ASN A 129 -1.76 -27.68 7.15
N ASP A 130 -1.40 -28.90 6.76
CA ASP A 130 -2.13 -29.85 5.92
C ASP A 130 -3.08 -30.73 6.75
N GLU A 131 -4.31 -30.26 6.99
CA GLU A 131 -5.34 -31.09 7.66
C GLU A 131 -6.68 -31.09 6.90
N PRO A 132 -7.39 -32.23 6.82
CA PRO A 132 -8.61 -32.40 6.04
C PRO A 132 -9.76 -31.44 6.39
N GLU A 133 -9.86 -31.01 7.64
CA GLU A 133 -10.93 -30.11 8.11
C GLU A 133 -10.74 -28.66 7.59
N LYS A 134 -9.50 -28.28 7.25
CA LYS A 134 -9.13 -26.95 6.70
C LYS A 134 -9.41 -26.82 5.20
N TRP A 135 -9.70 -27.94 4.53
CA TRP A 135 -10.09 -27.96 3.12
C TRP A 135 -11.47 -27.33 2.90
N ALA A 136 -12.45 -27.52 3.81
CA ALA A 136 -13.80 -26.98 3.63
C ALA A 136 -13.82 -25.44 3.52
N ALA A 137 -13.03 -24.75 4.35
CA ALA A 137 -12.89 -23.30 4.31
C ALA A 137 -12.06 -22.82 3.11
N SER A 138 -10.97 -23.53 2.78
CA SER A 138 -10.14 -23.25 1.59
C SER A 138 -10.93 -23.41 0.29
N ARG A 139 -11.81 -24.41 0.26
CA ARG A 139 -12.76 -24.69 -0.82
C ARG A 139 -13.75 -23.55 -0.99
N ALA A 140 -14.35 -23.05 0.09
CA ALA A 140 -15.27 -21.91 0.01
C ALA A 140 -14.60 -20.64 -0.53
N ARG A 141 -13.36 -20.33 -0.10
CA ARG A 141 -12.58 -19.20 -0.62
C ARG A 141 -12.23 -19.37 -2.10
N LEU A 142 -11.75 -20.55 -2.49
CA LEU A 142 -11.50 -20.86 -3.90
C LEU A 142 -12.77 -20.70 -4.74
N ILE A 143 -13.91 -21.23 -4.29
CA ILE A 143 -15.17 -21.16 -5.04
C ILE A 143 -15.58 -19.70 -5.25
N ARG A 144 -15.45 -18.84 -4.24
CA ARG A 144 -15.72 -17.40 -4.39
C ARG A 144 -14.74 -16.72 -5.33
N HIS A 145 -13.45 -17.08 -5.27
CA HIS A 145 -12.42 -16.57 -6.17
C HIS A 145 -12.74 -16.95 -7.63
N LEU A 146 -13.03 -18.22 -7.90
CA LEU A 146 -13.41 -18.70 -9.24
C LEU A 146 -14.72 -18.07 -9.72
N ALA A 147 -15.69 -17.89 -8.83
CA ALA A 147 -16.97 -17.24 -9.15
C ALA A 147 -16.84 -15.71 -9.41
N LYS A 148 -15.71 -15.11 -9.01
CA LYS A 148 -15.36 -13.70 -9.29
C LYS A 148 -14.53 -13.54 -10.56
N GLN A 149 -13.98 -14.62 -11.13
CA GLN A 149 -13.19 -14.53 -12.37
C GLN A 149 -14.03 -14.00 -13.53
N GLY A 150 -13.52 -12.99 -14.24
CA GLY A 150 -14.23 -12.31 -15.32
C GLY A 150 -15.25 -11.25 -14.87
N LYS A 151 -15.33 -10.97 -13.56
CA LYS A 151 -16.15 -9.89 -13.00
C LYS A 151 -15.30 -8.71 -12.57
N SER A 152 -15.85 -7.51 -12.74
CA SER A 152 -15.23 -6.28 -12.23
C SER A 152 -15.23 -6.26 -10.70
N TRP A 153 -14.32 -5.51 -10.09
CA TRP A 153 -14.09 -5.52 -8.63
C TRP A 153 -15.35 -5.17 -7.80
N TRP A 154 -16.28 -4.39 -8.36
CA TRP A 154 -17.55 -3.95 -7.76
C TRP A 154 -18.73 -4.91 -7.99
N GLN A 155 -18.62 -5.89 -8.89
CA GLN A 155 -19.72 -6.81 -9.20
C GLN A 155 -19.81 -7.92 -8.13
N PRO A 156 -21.00 -8.16 -7.53
CA PRO A 156 -21.14 -9.15 -6.48
C PRO A 156 -21.04 -10.59 -7.01
N VAL A 157 -20.53 -11.47 -6.16
CA VAL A 157 -20.62 -12.93 -6.34
C VAL A 157 -21.95 -13.39 -5.76
N THR A 158 -22.84 -13.90 -6.62
CA THR A 158 -24.16 -14.38 -6.24
C THR A 158 -24.14 -15.87 -5.90
N GLN A 159 -25.18 -16.35 -5.22
CA GLN A 159 -25.34 -17.77 -4.91
C GLN A 159 -25.43 -18.64 -6.17
N ARG A 160 -25.93 -18.10 -7.29
CA ARG A 160 -25.95 -18.79 -8.59
C ARG A 160 -24.56 -18.98 -9.16
N ASP A 161 -23.66 -18.01 -8.97
CA ASP A 161 -22.27 -18.11 -9.42
C ASP A 161 -21.51 -19.17 -8.63
N ILE A 162 -21.72 -19.21 -7.32
CA ILE A 162 -21.17 -20.23 -6.42
C ILE A 162 -21.65 -21.63 -6.85
N ALA A 163 -22.96 -21.83 -7.01
CA ALA A 163 -23.54 -23.10 -7.44
C ALA A 163 -23.05 -23.54 -8.83
N TRP A 164 -22.80 -22.58 -9.73
CA TRP A 164 -22.24 -22.86 -11.06
C TRP A 164 -20.80 -23.40 -10.99
N VAL A 165 -19.98 -22.85 -10.08
CA VAL A 165 -18.62 -23.34 -9.83
C VAL A 165 -18.67 -24.73 -9.19
N GLU A 166 -19.52 -24.94 -8.20
CA GLU A 166 -19.66 -26.25 -7.52
C GLU A 166 -20.16 -27.36 -8.45
N ALA A 167 -21.09 -27.06 -9.36
CA ALA A 167 -21.62 -28.05 -10.31
C ALA A 167 -20.62 -28.46 -11.42
N ARG A 168 -19.55 -27.69 -11.61
CA ARG A 168 -18.58 -27.88 -12.71
C ARG A 168 -17.22 -28.41 -12.26
N ASN A 169 -17.00 -28.55 -10.96
CA ASN A 169 -15.70 -28.95 -10.43
C ASN A 169 -15.90 -30.05 -9.39
N GLU A 170 -15.31 -31.21 -9.65
CA GLU A 170 -15.16 -32.22 -8.62
C GLU A 170 -14.16 -31.75 -7.56
N ASP A 171 -14.26 -32.30 -6.36
CA ASP A 171 -13.57 -31.75 -5.19
C ASP A 171 -12.03 -31.80 -5.33
N TRP A 172 -11.49 -32.84 -5.95
CA TRP A 172 -10.07 -32.95 -6.27
C TRP A 172 -9.61 -31.91 -7.32
N GLN A 173 -10.48 -31.52 -8.25
CA GLN A 173 -10.18 -30.47 -9.24
C GLN A 173 -10.13 -29.10 -8.58
N LEU A 174 -10.99 -28.86 -7.59
CA LEU A 174 -10.92 -27.68 -6.73
C LEU A 174 -9.60 -27.67 -5.96
N GLN A 175 -9.15 -28.80 -5.40
CA GLN A 175 -7.87 -28.86 -4.67
C GLN A 175 -6.67 -28.50 -5.57
N ILE A 176 -6.62 -29.02 -6.81
CA ILE A 176 -5.56 -28.67 -7.77
C ILE A 176 -5.61 -27.19 -8.16
N LYS A 177 -6.82 -26.65 -8.42
CA LYS A 177 -7.00 -25.23 -8.76
C LYS A 177 -6.63 -24.31 -7.59
N TYR A 178 -6.89 -24.73 -6.37
CA TYR A 178 -6.47 -24.03 -5.16
C TYR A 178 -4.94 -23.99 -5.07
N GLN A 179 -4.26 -25.12 -5.22
CA GLN A 179 -2.80 -25.18 -5.21
C GLN A 179 -2.19 -24.32 -6.32
N ALA A 180 -2.76 -24.34 -7.53
CA ALA A 180 -2.30 -23.49 -8.63
C ALA A 180 -2.52 -21.99 -8.35
N ALA A 181 -3.67 -21.61 -7.80
CA ALA A 181 -3.96 -20.23 -7.41
C ALA A 181 -3.01 -19.75 -6.30
N VAL A 182 -2.69 -20.61 -5.34
CA VAL A 182 -1.73 -20.33 -4.28
C VAL A 182 -0.32 -20.14 -4.84
N VAL A 183 0.15 -21.04 -5.71
CA VAL A 183 1.46 -20.95 -6.36
C VAL A 183 1.59 -19.70 -7.22
N ARG A 184 0.50 -19.27 -7.86
CA ARG A 184 0.45 -18.03 -8.67
C ARG A 184 0.25 -16.76 -7.83
N GLY A 185 0.09 -16.88 -6.51
CA GLY A 185 -0.17 -15.75 -5.61
C GLY A 185 -1.57 -15.14 -5.74
N GLU A 186 -2.49 -15.81 -6.43
CA GLU A 186 -3.89 -15.39 -6.61
C GLU A 186 -4.74 -15.65 -5.35
N LEU A 187 -4.30 -16.58 -4.51
CA LEU A 187 -4.87 -16.89 -3.20
C LEU A 187 -3.74 -17.12 -2.19
N THR A 188 -3.99 -16.78 -0.93
CA THR A 188 -3.13 -17.21 0.18
C THR A 188 -3.33 -18.70 0.44
N SER A 189 -2.29 -19.41 0.91
CA SER A 189 -2.43 -20.78 1.44
C SER A 189 -3.14 -20.76 2.81
N GLY A 190 -3.65 -21.91 3.28
CA GLY A 190 -4.33 -22.05 4.59
C GLY A 190 -5.78 -21.55 4.64
N GLY A 191 -6.71 -22.41 5.09
CA GLY A 191 -8.10 -22.04 5.40
C GLY A 191 -8.21 -21.03 6.55
N GLU A 192 -9.42 -20.66 6.98
CA GLU A 192 -9.61 -19.81 8.17
C GLU A 192 -8.93 -20.44 9.39
N ALA A 193 -8.09 -19.65 10.06
CA ALA A 193 -7.21 -20.10 11.13
C ALA A 193 -7.99 -20.39 12.41
N VAL A 194 -7.78 -21.57 13.00
CA VAL A 194 -7.82 -21.73 14.46
C VAL A 194 -6.49 -22.31 14.86
N PHE A 195 -5.57 -21.44 15.25
CA PHE A 195 -4.41 -21.78 16.06
C PHE A 195 -4.57 -21.05 17.40
N ASP A 196 -3.98 -21.61 18.46
CA ASP A 196 -3.61 -20.80 19.62
C ASP A 196 -2.52 -19.82 19.16
N PHE A 197 -3.00 -18.71 18.60
CA PHE A 197 -2.23 -17.57 18.17
C PHE A 197 -1.98 -16.71 19.40
N VAL A 198 -0.71 -16.49 19.73
CA VAL A 198 -0.35 -15.27 20.43
C VAL A 198 -0.12 -14.26 19.30
N PRO A 199 -1.01 -13.27 19.12
CA PRO A 199 -0.73 -12.19 18.19
C PRO A 199 0.66 -11.64 18.47
N PRO A 200 1.48 -11.33 17.44
CA PRO A 200 2.56 -10.40 17.70
C PRO A 200 1.94 -9.16 18.35
N ASP A 201 2.61 -8.54 19.31
CA ASP A 201 2.14 -7.25 19.82
C ASP A 201 1.93 -6.34 18.60
N GLU A 202 0.69 -5.87 18.41
CA GLU A 202 0.30 -4.94 17.33
C GLU A 202 0.07 -3.55 17.91
N ASP A 203 0.60 -3.29 19.10
CA ASP A 203 0.33 -2.07 19.85
C ASP A 203 0.84 -0.84 19.09
N ALA A 204 2.02 -0.91 18.47
CA ALA A 204 2.60 0.20 17.74
C ALA A 204 1.95 0.39 16.37
N SER A 205 1.67 -0.70 15.63
CA SER A 205 1.00 -0.61 14.33
C SER A 205 -0.45 -0.15 14.45
N ASN A 206 -1.21 -0.64 15.43
CA ASN A 206 -2.57 -0.16 15.70
C ASN A 206 -2.57 1.30 16.19
N ALA A 207 -1.64 1.68 17.07
CA ALA A 207 -1.52 3.08 17.50
C ALA A 207 -1.11 4.02 16.36
N PHE A 208 -0.37 3.52 15.36
CA PHE A 208 -0.06 4.28 14.15
C PHE A 208 -1.31 4.50 13.29
N ASP A 209 -2.11 3.45 13.08
CA ASP A 209 -3.35 3.52 12.31
C ASP A 209 -4.33 4.54 12.90
N ASP A 210 -4.54 4.48 14.23
CA ASP A 210 -5.39 5.43 14.96
C ASP A 210 -4.86 6.86 14.87
N TRP A 211 -3.55 7.04 15.06
CA TRP A 211 -2.93 8.37 14.98
C TRP A 211 -3.02 8.96 13.57
N LEU A 212 -2.78 8.18 12.52
CA LEU A 212 -2.71 8.68 11.15
C LEU A 212 -4.03 9.35 10.70
N TYR A 213 -5.16 8.83 11.17
CA TYR A 213 -6.49 9.37 10.83
C TYR A 213 -7.09 10.29 11.88
N ALA A 214 -6.38 10.59 12.96
CA ALA A 214 -6.80 11.60 13.91
C ALA A 214 -6.94 12.97 13.22
N PRO A 215 -7.95 13.78 13.55
CA PRO A 215 -8.16 15.10 12.95
C PRO A 215 -6.93 16.01 13.04
N GLU A 216 -6.24 15.98 14.18
CA GLU A 216 -5.00 16.71 14.46
C GLU A 216 -3.86 16.30 13.53
N THR A 217 -3.71 15.00 13.25
CA THR A 217 -2.68 14.49 12.33
C THR A 217 -2.97 14.89 10.89
N LYS A 218 -4.24 14.85 10.48
CA LYS A 218 -4.66 15.36 9.16
C LYS A 218 -4.33 16.84 9.02
N ALA A 219 -4.57 17.65 10.06
CA ALA A 219 -4.21 19.06 10.06
C ALA A 219 -2.68 19.28 10.05
N ALA A 220 -1.93 18.52 10.86
CA ALA A 220 -0.47 18.59 10.92
C ALA A 220 0.20 18.18 9.59
N SER A 221 -0.39 17.21 8.87
CA SER A 221 0.10 16.76 7.57
C SER A 221 0.14 17.89 6.54
N LEU A 222 -0.77 18.86 6.61
CA LEU A 222 -0.77 20.00 5.71
C LEU A 222 0.51 20.82 5.86
N GLU A 223 0.86 21.16 7.09
CA GLU A 223 2.06 21.96 7.35
C GLU A 223 3.34 21.18 7.02
N ALA A 224 3.39 19.90 7.40
CA ALA A 224 4.54 19.05 7.13
C ALA A 224 4.79 18.87 5.62
N ILE A 225 3.76 18.53 4.85
CA ILE A 225 3.89 18.32 3.41
C ILE A 225 4.13 19.63 2.66
N ARG A 226 3.50 20.74 3.09
CA ARG A 226 3.79 22.06 2.51
C ARG A 226 5.24 22.48 2.77
N ALA A 227 5.73 22.33 4.00
CA ALA A 227 7.11 22.63 4.35
C ALA A 227 8.09 21.78 3.54
N PHE A 228 7.82 20.48 3.41
CA PHE A 228 8.60 19.57 2.57
C PHE A 228 8.61 20.03 1.10
N ALA A 229 7.45 20.41 0.55
CA ALA A 229 7.35 20.89 -0.82
C ALA A 229 8.17 22.17 -1.03
N LEU A 230 8.04 23.14 -0.13
CA LEU A 230 8.79 24.41 -0.18
C LEU A 230 10.31 24.18 -0.14
N ALA A 231 10.79 23.30 0.74
CA ALA A 231 12.19 22.96 0.84
C ALA A 231 12.74 22.27 -0.43
N ASN A 232 11.87 21.58 -1.17
CA ASN A 232 12.22 20.78 -2.34
C ASN A 232 11.68 21.36 -3.66
N ARG A 233 11.32 22.64 -3.69
CA ARG A 233 10.62 23.29 -4.81
C ARG A 233 11.26 23.00 -6.17
N ASP A 234 12.56 23.19 -6.29
CA ASP A 234 13.28 23.09 -7.57
C ASP A 234 13.45 21.63 -8.04
N ALA A 235 13.29 20.67 -7.13
CA ALA A 235 13.24 19.24 -7.42
C ALA A 235 11.81 18.74 -7.72
N LEU A 236 10.79 19.49 -7.30
CA LEU A 236 9.37 19.17 -7.52
C LEU A 236 8.77 19.86 -8.74
N CYS A 237 9.28 21.01 -9.14
CA CYS A 237 8.75 21.78 -10.27
C CYS A 237 9.84 22.59 -10.98
N ARG A 238 9.49 23.14 -12.15
CA ARG A 238 10.25 24.19 -12.82
C ARG A 238 9.43 25.47 -12.80
N LEU A 239 9.96 26.52 -12.18
CA LEU A 239 9.27 27.79 -12.15
C LEU A 239 9.31 28.46 -13.53
N ARG A 240 8.15 28.91 -13.99
CA ARG A 240 8.01 29.83 -15.12
C ARG A 240 7.56 31.20 -14.60
N ASP A 241 8.13 32.23 -15.21
CA ASP A 241 7.81 33.63 -14.92
C ASP A 241 6.37 34.00 -15.30
#